data_AF-A0A7W1M5M9-F1
#
_entry.id   AF-A0A7W1M5M9-F1
#
_cell.length_a   1.000
_cell.length_b   1.000
_cell.length_c   1.000
_cell.angle_alpha   90.00
_cell.angle_beta   90.00
_cell.angle_gamma   90.00
#
_symmetry.space_group_name_H-M   'P 1'
#
loop_
_entity.id
_entity.type
_entity.pdbx_description
1 polymer ?
#
loop_
_entity_poly.entity_id
_entity_poly.type
_entity_poly.pdbx_seq_one_letter_code
_entity_poly.pdbx_strand_id
1 'polypeptide(L)'
;MIQVTFTTFERDPSTNEWTEMPVAQLLADGDDVSISGPHADWINPDLAIVDPETVERITRADGAERWARLQPFGYRSGDLHVTVTEVATAEPVAASFRYSTAA
;
A
#
# COMPACT_ATOMS: atom_id res chain seq x y z
N MET A 1 -13.40 -6.71 2.07
CA MET A 1 -12.38 -6.08 1.23
C MET A 1 -11.57 -5.05 2.02
N ILE A 2 -10.24 -5.15 1.91
CA ILE A 2 -9.26 -4.22 2.47
C ILE A 2 -8.47 -3.58 1.33
N GLN A 3 -8.41 -2.25 1.35
CA GLN A 3 -7.53 -1.48 0.47
C GLN A 3 -6.37 -0.91 1.28
N VAL A 4 -5.17 -1.02 0.74
CA VAL A 4 -3.96 -0.44 1.29
C VAL A 4 -3.36 0.50 0.26
N THR A 5 -3.18 1.76 0.64
CA THR A 5 -2.51 2.77 -0.19
C THR A 5 -1.09 2.96 0.33
N PHE A 6 -0.12 2.86 -0.58
CA PHE A 6 1.28 3.15 -0.32
C PHE A 6 1.61 4.50 -0.94
N THR A 7 2.11 5.40 -0.11
CA THR A 7 2.43 6.79 -0.47
C THR A 7 3.90 7.03 -0.19
N THR A 8 4.60 7.69 -1.09
CA THR A 8 5.94 8.23 -0.82
C THR A 8 5.88 9.74 -0.75
N PHE A 9 6.98 10.36 -0.31
CA PHE A 9 7.13 11.81 -0.31
C PHE A 9 8.14 12.19 -1.39
N GLU A 10 7.71 12.99 -2.35
CA GLU A 10 8.63 13.61 -3.31
C GLU A 10 8.71 15.11 -3.02
N ARG A 11 9.89 15.68 -3.26
CA ARG A 11 10.11 17.11 -3.13
C ARG A 11 9.82 17.77 -4.46
N ASP A 12 8.83 18.65 -4.50
CA ASP A 12 8.53 19.45 -5.69
C ASP A 12 9.71 20.41 -5.95
N PRO A 13 10.36 20.34 -7.12
CA PRO A 13 11.53 21.17 -7.41
C PRO A 13 11.19 22.65 -7.64
N SER A 14 9.93 22.96 -7.96
CA SER A 14 9.44 24.30 -8.25
C SER A 14 8.99 25.05 -7.00
N THR A 15 8.34 24.37 -6.06
CA THR A 15 7.85 24.97 -4.79
C THR A 15 8.77 24.69 -3.61
N ASN A 16 9.67 23.71 -3.74
CA ASN A 16 10.55 23.23 -2.69
C ASN A 16 9.82 22.54 -1.52
N GLU A 17 8.54 22.19 -1.70
CA GLU A 17 7.68 21.55 -0.71
C GLU A 17 7.68 20.02 -0.86
N TRP A 18 7.46 19.30 0.25
CA TRP A 18 7.26 17.86 0.21
C TRP A 18 5.80 17.55 -0.10
N THR A 19 5.56 16.75 -1.12
CA THR A 19 4.22 16.34 -1.55
C THR A 19 4.06 14.84 -1.37
N GLU A 20 2.93 14.44 -0.79
CA GLU A 20 2.53 13.04 -0.70
C GLU A 20 2.09 12.53 -2.07
N MET A 21 2.69 11.41 -2.51
CA MET A 21 2.44 10.83 -3.81
C MET A 21 2.08 9.34 -3.65
N PRO A 22 0.84 8.91 -3.94
CA PRO A 22 0.48 7.50 -3.93
C PRO A 22 1.26 6.79 -5.03
N VAL A 23 1.92 5.68 -4.70
CA VAL A 23 2.83 4.95 -5.62
C VAL A 23 2.39 3.52 -5.90
N ALA A 24 1.64 2.93 -4.97
CA ALA A 24 1.03 1.63 -5.17
C ALA A 24 -0.27 1.52 -4.36
N GLN A 25 -1.13 0.62 -4.81
CA GLN A 25 -2.33 0.21 -4.09
C GLN A 25 -2.41 -1.30 -4.08
N LEU A 26 -2.67 -1.85 -2.90
CA LEU A 26 -2.98 -3.27 -2.71
C LEU A 26 -4.44 -3.40 -2.35
N LEU A 27 -5.11 -4.34 -3.00
CA LEU A 27 -6.48 -4.70 -2.72
C LEU A 27 -6.56 -6.17 -2.34
N ALA A 28 -7.08 -6.44 -1.14
CA ALA A 28 -7.40 -7.77 -0.66
C ALA A 28 -8.93 -7.93 -0.58
N ASP A 29 -9.47 -8.94 -1.25
CA ASP A 29 -10.89 -9.27 -1.23
C ASP A 29 -11.06 -10.78 -1.07
N GLY A 30 -11.50 -11.21 0.11
CA GLY A 30 -11.44 -12.63 0.48
C GLY A 30 -10.00 -13.15 0.49
N ASP A 31 -9.69 -14.09 -0.42
CA ASP A 31 -8.35 -14.69 -0.62
C ASP A 31 -7.57 -14.06 -1.79
N ASP A 32 -8.25 -13.25 -2.60
CA ASP A 32 -7.66 -12.59 -3.76
C ASP A 32 -6.89 -11.34 -3.33
N VAL A 33 -5.71 -11.18 -3.92
CA VAL A 33 -4.87 -9.99 -3.75
C VAL A 33 -4.49 -9.48 -5.13
N SER A 34 -4.71 -8.19 -5.35
CA SER A 34 -4.19 -7.48 -6.50
C SER A 34 -3.36 -6.30 -6.03
N ILE A 35 -2.29 -6.00 -6.77
CA ILE A 35 -1.42 -4.85 -6.52
C ILE A 35 -1.37 -4.07 -7.83
N SER A 36 -1.56 -2.77 -7.74
CA SER A 36 -1.59 -1.86 -8.89
C SER A 36 -0.89 -0.55 -8.57
N GLY A 37 -0.62 0.24 -9.60
CA GLY A 37 0.13 1.48 -9.51
C GLY A 37 1.51 1.39 -10.15
N PRO A 38 2.17 2.54 -10.34
CA PRO A 38 3.44 2.65 -11.06
C PRO A 38 4.62 1.98 -10.35
N HIS A 39 4.53 1.82 -9.02
CA HIS A 39 5.54 1.14 -8.20
C HIS A 39 4.95 -0.07 -7.49
N ALA A 40 4.01 -0.77 -8.16
CA ALA A 40 3.46 -2.03 -7.65
C ALA A 40 4.55 -3.08 -7.36
N ASP A 41 5.68 -3.02 -8.09
CA ASP A 41 6.86 -3.87 -7.90
C ASP A 41 7.59 -3.64 -6.57
N TRP A 42 7.36 -2.51 -5.89
CA TRP A 42 7.93 -2.26 -4.57
C TRP A 42 7.22 -3.05 -3.46
N ILE A 43 6.01 -3.54 -3.73
CA ILE A 43 5.18 -4.24 -2.76
C ILE A 43 5.41 -5.74 -2.91
N ASN A 44 6.03 -6.34 -1.90
CA ASN A 44 6.26 -7.79 -1.83
C ASN A 44 4.99 -8.52 -1.33
N PRO A 45 4.29 -9.29 -2.17
CA PRO A 45 3.10 -10.05 -1.76
C PRO A 45 3.40 -11.23 -0.83
N ASP A 46 4.66 -11.68 -0.79
CA ASP A 46 5.12 -12.79 0.05
C ASP A 46 5.74 -12.30 1.37
N LEU A 47 5.65 -11.00 1.65
CA LEU A 47 6.13 -10.43 2.90
C LEU A 47 5.34 -11.01 4.08
N ALA A 48 6.02 -11.75 4.93
CA ALA A 48 5.46 -12.16 6.20
C ALA A 48 5.61 -11.04 7.23
N ILE A 49 4.52 -10.73 7.93
CA ILE A 49 4.44 -9.62 8.88
C ILE A 49 4.21 -10.18 10.28
N VAL A 50 4.97 -9.69 11.25
CA VAL A 50 4.71 -10.03 12.65
C VAL A 50 3.58 -9.13 13.15
N ASP A 51 2.46 -9.75 13.53
CA ASP A 51 1.34 -9.10 14.18
C ASP A 51 1.79 -8.60 15.56
N PRO A 52 1.74 -7.28 15.83
CA PRO A 52 2.23 -6.72 17.08
C PRO A 52 1.35 -7.09 18.29
N GLU A 53 0.10 -7.47 18.09
CA GLU A 53 -0.82 -7.82 19.18
C GLU A 53 -0.64 -9.27 19.62
N THR A 54 -0.49 -10.17 18.66
CA THR A 54 -0.44 -11.62 18.90
C THR A 54 0.98 -12.19 18.84
N VAL A 55 1.94 -11.44 18.30
CA VAL A 55 3.32 -11.88 18.01
C VAL A 55 3.37 -13.01 16.95
N GLU A 56 2.25 -13.32 16.32
CA GLU A 56 2.17 -14.30 15.24
C GLU A 56 2.82 -13.77 13.95
N ARG A 57 3.45 -14.67 13.21
CA ARG A 57 3.93 -14.38 11.85
C ARG A 57 2.79 -14.65 10.87
N ILE A 58 2.26 -13.59 10.28
CA ILE A 58 1.13 -13.63 9.35
C ILE A 58 1.62 -13.47 7.92
N THR A 59 1.19 -14.39 7.06
CA THR A 59 1.40 -14.36 5.62
C THR A 59 0.07 -14.16 4.89
N ARG A 60 0.13 -13.92 3.59
CA ARG A 60 -1.09 -13.86 2.75
C ARG A 60 -1.95 -15.13 2.90
N ALA A 61 -1.35 -16.31 3.06
CA ALA A 61 -2.06 -17.58 3.15
C ALA A 61 -2.85 -17.75 4.46
N ASP A 62 -2.54 -16.96 5.50
CA ASP A 62 -3.27 -16.96 6.77
C ASP A 62 -4.55 -16.10 6.72
N GLY A 63 -4.85 -15.54 5.55
CA GLY A 63 -6.00 -14.69 5.25
C GLY A 63 -5.55 -13.36 4.64
N ALA A 64 -5.86 -13.14 3.36
CA ALA A 64 -5.35 -11.98 2.63
C ALA A 64 -5.78 -10.65 3.24
N GLU A 65 -7.03 -10.53 3.70
CA GLU A 65 -7.50 -9.31 4.37
C GLU A 65 -6.84 -9.09 5.74
N ARG A 66 -6.58 -10.15 6.50
CA ARG A 66 -5.85 -10.05 7.79
C ARG A 66 -4.42 -9.57 7.53
N TRP A 67 -3.75 -10.18 6.57
CA TRP A 67 -2.41 -9.79 6.14
C TRP A 67 -2.35 -8.36 5.59
N ALA A 68 -3.35 -7.93 4.81
CA ALA A 68 -3.43 -6.58 4.26
C ALA A 68 -3.59 -5.51 5.34
N ARG A 69 -4.36 -5.78 6.41
CA ARG A 69 -4.47 -4.86 7.57
C ARG A 69 -3.12 -4.61 8.27
N LEU A 70 -2.19 -5.56 8.16
CA LEU A 70 -0.89 -5.48 8.83
C LEU A 70 0.20 -4.82 7.98
N GLN A 71 -0.07 -4.41 6.73
CA GLN A 71 0.93 -3.80 5.84
C GLN A 71 1.70 -2.60 6.46
N PRO A 72 1.09 -1.69 7.26
CA PRO A 72 1.83 -0.62 7.93
C PRO A 72 2.98 -1.12 8.81
N PHE A 73 2.87 -2.34 9.32
CA PHE A 73 3.91 -2.97 10.13
C PHE A 73 5.01 -3.64 9.29
N GLY A 74 4.77 -3.93 8.02
CA GLY A 74 5.76 -4.50 7.10
C GLY A 74 6.69 -3.44 6.48
N TYR A 75 6.18 -2.22 6.24
CA TYR A 75 6.91 -1.14 5.55
C TYR A 75 7.16 0.05 6.50
N ARG A 76 8.02 -0.16 7.50
CA ARG A 76 8.30 0.84 8.55
C ARG A 76 9.46 1.79 8.26
N SER A 77 10.18 1.61 7.15
CA SER A 77 11.45 2.29 6.88
C SER A 77 11.34 3.79 6.60
N GLY A 78 10.13 4.37 6.54
CA GLY A 78 9.92 5.81 6.34
C GLY A 78 9.88 6.23 4.86
N ASP A 79 10.35 5.38 3.95
CA ASP A 79 10.26 5.60 2.49
C ASP A 79 8.83 5.49 1.96
N LEU A 80 7.98 4.74 2.68
CA LEU A 80 6.57 4.56 2.38
C LEU A 80 5.72 4.86 3.61
N HIS A 81 4.72 5.72 3.42
CA HIS A 81 3.57 5.87 4.29
C HIS A 81 2.47 4.91 3.82
N VAL A 82 1.93 4.12 4.75
CA VAL A 82 0.96 3.07 4.43
C VAL A 82 -0.36 3.34 5.16
N THR A 83 -1.43 3.49 4.40
CA THR A 83 -2.78 3.72 4.93
C THR A 83 -3.69 2.55 4.59
N VAL A 84 -4.43 2.04 5.57
CA VAL A 84 -5.39 0.94 5.41
C VAL A 84 -6.81 1.51 5.45
N THR A 85 -7.67 1.07 4.55
CA THR A 85 -9.08 1.46 4.49
C THR A 85 -9.96 0.24 4.24
N GLU A 86 -11.03 0.08 5.01
CA GLU A 86 -12.06 -0.91 4.74
C GLU A 86 -13.02 -0.35 3.69
N VAL A 87 -13.32 -1.15 2.66
CA VAL A 87 -14.10 -0.68 1.51
C VAL A 87 -15.24 -1.66 1.22
N ALA A 88 -16.42 -1.12 0.93
CA ALA A 88 -17.62 -1.93 0.67
C ALA A 88 -17.71 -2.46 -0.77
N THR A 89 -17.02 -1.81 -1.72
CA THR A 89 -17.07 -2.17 -3.16
C THR A 89 -15.76 -1.82 -3.84
N ALA A 90 -15.27 -2.68 -4.75
CA ALA A 90 -14.06 -2.45 -5.53
C ALA A 90 -14.30 -1.43 -6.65
N GLU A 91 -13.78 -0.21 -6.50
CA GLU A 91 -13.60 0.71 -7.63
C GLU A 91 -12.15 0.64 -8.13
N PRO A 92 -11.90 0.54 -9.45
CA PRO A 92 -10.54 0.52 -9.98
C PRO A 92 -9.87 1.89 -9.84
N VAL A 93 -8.88 2.00 -8.93
CA VAL A 93 -8.19 3.25 -8.58
C VAL A 93 -7.02 3.59 -9.51
N ALA A 94 -7.03 3.10 -10.75
CA ALA A 94 -6.04 3.50 -11.75
C ALA A 94 -6.07 5.03 -12.03
N ALA A 95 -7.16 5.72 -11.67
CA ALA A 95 -7.37 7.13 -11.94
C ALA A 95 -6.59 8.11 -11.03
N SER A 96 -6.01 7.65 -9.92
CA SER A 96 -5.40 8.51 -8.88
C SER A 96 -3.89 8.70 -9.00
N PHE A 97 -3.23 7.89 -9.83
CA PHE A 97 -1.78 7.96 -10.06
C PHE A 97 -1.45 9.04 -11.10
N ARG A 98 -1.59 10.32 -10.74
CA ARG A 98 -1.19 11.44 -11.61
C ARG A 98 0.13 12.02 -11.14
N TYR A 99 1.17 11.79 -11.94
CA TYR A 99 2.49 12.41 -11.75
C TYR A 99 2.58 13.63 -12.65
N SER A 100 2.96 14.78 -12.10
CA SER A 100 3.40 15.91 -12.91
C SER A 100 4.74 15.54 -13.54
N THR A 101 4.73 15.14 -14.80
CA THR A 101 5.96 15.00 -15.58
C THR A 101 6.46 16.41 -15.90
N ALA A 102 7.41 16.91 -15.11
CA ALA A 102 8.15 18.10 -15.48
C ALA A 102 9.06 17.76 -16.67
N ALA A 103 8.84 18.43 -17.81
CA ALA A 103 9.62 18.33 -19.04
C ALA A 103 10.85 19.25 -19.00
#